data_AF-A0A847FBV5-F1
#
_entry.id   AF-A0A847FBV5-F1
#
_cell.length_a   1.000
_cell.length_b   1.000
_cell.length_c   1.000
_cell.angle_alpha   90.00
_cell.angle_beta   90.00
_cell.angle_gamma   90.00
#
_symmetry.space_group_name_H-M   'P 1'
#
loop_
_entity.id
_entity.type
_entity.pdbx_description
1 polymer ?
#
loop_
_entity_poly.entity_id
_entity_poly.type
_entity_poly.pdbx_seq_one_letter_code
_entity_poly.pdbx_strand_id
1 'polypeptide(L)' 'MNEYTKPELEEAITALASTLHKCEKMQESGKLQSSQKTLNDRRIKALRIALALLEKEMRCSNDD' A
#
# COMPACT_ATOMS: atom_id res chain seq x y z
N MET A 1 -20.73 -8.59 4.23
CA MET A 1 -19.31 -8.24 4.46
C MET A 1 -19.29 -7.39 5.71
N ASN A 2 -18.45 -7.68 6.69
CA ASN A 2 -18.32 -6.79 7.84
C ASN A 2 -17.79 -5.45 7.34
N GLU A 3 -18.41 -4.36 7.77
CA GLU A 3 -17.87 -3.02 7.57
C GLU A 3 -16.60 -2.90 8.42
N TYR A 4 -15.52 -2.41 7.80
CA TYR A 4 -14.29 -2.08 8.50
C TYR A 4 -14.49 -0.77 9.25
N THR A 5 -13.99 -0.70 10.48
CA THR A 5 -14.02 0.56 11.24
C THR A 5 -12.98 1.54 10.66
N LYS A 6 -13.24 2.84 10.79
CA LYS A 6 -12.28 3.89 10.43
C LYS A 6 -10.86 3.65 10.99
N PRO A 7 -10.67 3.32 12.29
CA PRO A 7 -9.34 3.06 12.82
C PRO A 7 -8.66 1.84 12.17
N GLU A 8 -9.41 0.79 11.82
CA GLU A 8 -8.83 -0.37 11.11
C GLU A 8 -8.35 0.03 9.70
N LEU A 9 -9.11 0.89 9.00
CA LEU A 9 -8.70 1.41 7.70
C LEU A 9 -7.46 2.31 7.80
N GLU A 10 -7.39 3.19 8.81
CA GLU A 10 -6.25 4.06 9.06
C GLU A 10 -4.98 3.27 9.40
N GLU A 11 -5.11 2.24 10.24
CA GLU A 11 -4.00 1.35 10.59
C GLU A 11 -3.50 0.60 9.35
N ALA A 12 -4.41 0.06 8.54
CA ALA A 12 -4.07 -0.62 7.29
C ALA A 12 -3.36 0.32 6.31
N ILE A 13 -3.87 1.53 6.10
CA ILE A 13 -3.25 2.55 5.24
C ILE A 13 -1.83 2.86 5.74
N THR A 14 -1.66 3.10 7.05
CA THR A 14 -0.37 3.43 7.65
C THR A 14 0.65 2.30 7.47
N ALA A 15 0.23 1.04 7.70
CA ALA A 15 1.07 -0.13 7.53
C ALA A 15 1.49 -0.35 6.07
N LEU A 16 0.55 -0.21 5.13
CA LEU A 16 0.83 -0.37 3.70
C LEU A 16 1.69 0.77 3.15
N ALA A 17 1.45 2.02 3.58
CA ALA A 17 2.27 3.17 3.19
C ALA A 17 3.73 3.02 3.66
N SER A 18 3.92 2.57 4.91
CA SER A 18 5.25 2.26 5.44
C SER A 18 5.96 1.15 4.67
N THR A 19 5.20 0.14 4.22
CA THR A 19 5.73 -0.97 3.41
C THR A 19 6.08 -0.50 2.00
N LEU A 20 5.23 0.32 1.39
CA LEU A 20 5.48 0.93 0.09
C LEU A 20 6.76 1.77 0.10
N HIS A 21 6.93 2.62 1.11
CA HIS A 21 8.12 3.44 1.26
C HIS A 21 9.41 2.62 1.33
N LYS A 22 9.40 1.49 2.05
CA LYS A 22 10.54 0.56 2.09
C LYS A 22 10.83 -0.05 0.73
N CYS A 23 9.80 -0.47 0.00
CA CYS A 23 9.96 -0.99 -1.36
C CYS A 23 10.51 0.05 -2.34
N GLU A 24 10.05 1.30 -2.26
CA GLU A 24 10.55 2.42 -3.08
C GLU A 24 12.03 2.71 -2.77
N LYS A 25 12.42 2.77 -1.49
CA LYS A 25 13.84 2.92 -1.10
C LYS A 25 14.71 1.77 -1.59
N MET A 26 14.21 0.54 -1.53
CA MET A 26 14.93 -0.62 -2.09
C MET A 26 15.14 -0.48 -3.60
N GLN A 27 14.13 0.02 -4.33
CA GLN A 27 14.22 0.28 -5.76
C GLN A 27 15.27 1.35 -6.08
N GLU A 28 15.22 2.48 -5.36
CA GLU A 28 16.15 3.60 -5.50
C GLU A 28 17.59 3.21 -5.19
N SER A 29 17.80 2.30 -4.22
CA SER A 29 19.14 1.86 -3.82
C SER A 29 19.94 1.21 -4.96
N GLY A 30 19.28 0.74 -6.02
CA GLY A 30 19.92 0.11 -7.18
C GLY A 30 20.55 -1.26 -6.89
N LYS A 31 20.48 -1.76 -5.66
CA LYS A 31 21.15 -2.99 -5.19
C LYS A 31 20.46 -4.29 -5.58
N LEU A 32 19.27 -4.21 -6.17
CA LEU A 32 18.46 -5.38 -6.49
C LEU A 32 18.96 -6.08 -7.77
N GLN A 33 19.02 -7.42 -7.74
CA GLN A 33 19.23 -8.24 -8.93
C GLN A 33 17.98 -8.24 -9.83
N SER A 34 18.08 -8.71 -11.07
CA SER A 34 17.00 -8.62 -12.09
C SER A 34 15.65 -9.21 -11.62
N SER A 35 15.67 -10.40 -11.01
CA SER A 35 14.47 -11.05 -10.46
C SER A 35 13.89 -10.27 -9.27
N GLN A 36 14.77 -9.76 -8.41
CA GLN A 36 14.39 -8.96 -7.24
C GLN A 36 13.80 -7.61 -7.64
N LYS A 37 14.36 -6.94 -8.66
CA LYS A 37 13.79 -5.71 -9.25
C LYS A 37 12.38 -5.95 -9.75
N THR A 38 12.19 -6.97 -10.59
CA THR A 38 10.89 -7.32 -11.16
C THR A 38 9.85 -7.60 -10.06
N LEU A 39 10.24 -8.36 -9.02
CA LEU A 39 9.37 -8.64 -7.89
C LEU A 39 9.02 -7.37 -7.09
N ASN A 40 10.01 -6.51 -6.83
CA ASN A 40 9.81 -5.27 -6.08
C ASN A 40 8.89 -4.29 -6.84
N ASP A 41 9.06 -4.17 -8.15
CA ASP A 41 8.20 -3.34 -9.01
C ASP A 41 6.74 -3.80 -8.97
N ARG A 42 6.51 -5.12 -8.98
CA ARG A 42 5.17 -5.70 -8.84
C ARG A 42 4.57 -5.41 -7.46
N ARG A 43 5.37 -5.51 -6.40
CA ARG A 43 4.94 -5.18 -5.02
C ARG A 43 4.55 -3.70 -4.91
N ILE A 44 5.37 -2.79 -5.42
CA ILE A 44 5.07 -1.34 -5.44
C ILE A 44 3.73 -1.08 -6.14
N LYS A 45 3.51 -1.68 -7.32
CA LYS A 45 2.26 -1.53 -8.06
C LYS A 45 1.05 -2.04 -7.27
N ALA A 46 1.17 -3.24 -6.67
CA ALA A 46 0.10 -3.81 -5.87
C ALA A 46 -0.22 -2.96 -4.63
N LEU A 47 0.80 -2.47 -3.92
CA LEU A 47 0.62 -1.61 -2.74
C LEU A 47 -0.05 -0.28 -3.08
N ARG A 48 0.32 0.34 -4.21
CA ARG A 48 -0.34 1.56 -4.69
C ARG A 48 -1.83 1.34 -4.99
N ILE A 49 -2.17 0.21 -5.62
CA ILE A 49 -3.57 -0.15 -5.89
C ILE A 49 -4.32 -0.39 -4.57
N ALA A 50 -3.73 -1.14 -3.64
CA ALA A 50 -4.35 -1.43 -2.35
C ALA A 50 -4.62 -0.14 -1.54
N LEU A 51 -3.64 0.79 -1.49
CA LEU A 51 -3.81 2.09 -0.84
C LEU A 51 -4.94 2.90 -1.48
N ALA A 52 -4.99 2.99 -2.81
CA ALA A 52 -6.05 3.72 -3.51
C ALA A 52 -7.45 3.15 -3.21
N LEU A 53 -7.57 1.83 -3.05
CA LEU A 53 -8.82 1.16 -2.67
C LEU A 53 -9.21 1.46 -1.22
N LEU A 54 -8.26 1.38 -0.28
CA LEU A 54 -8.51 1.70 1.14
C LEU A 54 -8.87 3.17 1.34
N GLU A 55 -8.18 4.09 0.67
CA GLU A 55 -8.49 5.52 0.70
C GLU A 55 -9.86 5.81 0.09
N LYS A 56 -10.28 5.05 -0.93
CA LYS A 56 -11.63 5.15 -1.49
C LYS A 56 -12.66 4.69 -0.47
N GLU A 57 -12.44 3.56 0.18
CA GLU A 57 -13.32 3.02 1.22
C GLU A 57 -13.47 4.03 2.37
N MET A 58 -12.35 4.56 2.85
CA MET A 58 -12.32 5.55 3.94
C MET A 58 -13.08 6.84 3.63
N ARG A 59 -13.13 7.25 2.34
CA ARG A 59 -13.95 8.39 1.91
C ARG A 59 -15.44 8.05 1.87
N CYS A 60 -15.82 6.84 1.45
CA CYS A 60 -17.24 6.43 1.45
C CYS A 60 -17.81 6.27 2.87
N SER A 61 -17.00 5.91 3.88
CA SER A 61 -17.45 5.82 5.28
C SER A 61 -17.67 7.17 5.98
N ASN A 62 -17.54 8.30 5.29
CA ASN A 62 -17.72 9.66 5.84
C ASN A 62 -19.07 10.30 5.46
N ASP A 63 -19.91 9.61 4.68
CA ASP A 63 -21.20 10.12 4.19
C ASP A 63 -22.42 9.64 5.02
N ASP A 64 -22.22 9.09 6.22
CA ASP A 64 -23.27 8.71 7.19
C ASP A 64 -23.33 9.64 8.41
#